data_AF-A0A0C5VCX4-F1
#
_entry.id   AF-A0A0C5VCX4-F1
#
_cell.length_a   1.000
_cell.length_b   1.000
_cell.length_c   1.000
_cell.angle_alpha   90.00
_cell.angle_beta   90.00
_cell.angle_gamma   90.00
#
_symmetry.space_group_name_H-M   'P 1'
#
loop_
_entity.id
_entity.type
_entity.pdbx_description
1 polymer ?
#
loop_
_entity_poly.entity_id
_entity_poly.type
_entity_poly.pdbx_seq_one_letter_code
_entity_poly.pdbx_strand_id
1 'polypeptide(L)'
;MAVRYMKKFIVPRYDALKVGRTHGFGVLLDAVLNEPHKLNDIIKAYPGILYETCWAGENVLHWLAVENKYEEIRLLRKFGSPIPRFALVHAVEMRHLETVITLLELGAEVVPEEIQRAIKCSYYDTSKRKTAILRSYFSQFGYEV
;
A
#
# COMPACT_ATOMS: atom_id res chain seq x y z
N MET A 1 -2.56 -34.88 -21.93
CA MET A 1 -2.80 -34.07 -20.71
C MET A 1 -2.19 -32.69 -20.93
N ALA A 2 -3.02 -31.66 -21.07
CA ALA A 2 -2.54 -30.29 -21.28
C ALA A 2 -2.17 -29.66 -19.92
N VAL A 3 -0.89 -29.37 -19.73
CA VAL A 3 -0.40 -28.63 -18.57
C VAL A 3 -0.86 -27.18 -18.72
N ARG A 4 -1.87 -26.81 -17.93
CA ARG A 4 -2.35 -25.43 -17.80
C ARG A 4 -1.21 -24.61 -17.19
N TYR A 5 -0.50 -23.84 -18.02
CA TYR A 5 0.41 -22.80 -17.54
C TYR A 5 -0.40 -21.79 -16.74
N MET A 6 -0.41 -21.92 -15.41
CA MET A 6 -0.82 -20.83 -14.55
C MET A 6 0.18 -19.69 -14.80
N LYS A 7 -0.26 -18.63 -15.48
CA LYS A 7 0.45 -17.36 -15.50
C LYS A 7 0.74 -17.01 -14.04
N LYS A 8 2.01 -17.15 -13.62
CA LYS A 8 2.48 -16.57 -12.37
C LYS A 8 2.08 -15.09 -12.45
N PHE A 9 1.17 -14.66 -11.60
CA PHE A 9 0.81 -13.25 -11.47
C PHE A 9 2.06 -12.58 -10.87
N ILE A 10 2.93 -12.06 -11.74
CA ILE A 10 4.11 -11.31 -11.30
C ILE A 10 3.55 -10.04 -10.67
N VAL A 11 3.53 -10.02 -9.34
CA VAL A 11 3.19 -8.82 -8.58
C VAL A 11 4.12 -7.71 -9.07
N PRO A 12 3.59 -6.57 -9.53
CA PRO A 12 4.45 -5.48 -10.00
C PRO A 12 5.37 -5.05 -8.87
N ARG A 13 6.67 -4.99 -9.17
CA ARG A 13 7.70 -4.64 -8.19
C ARG A 13 7.57 -3.17 -7.77
N TYR A 14 8.16 -2.85 -6.61
CA TYR A 14 8.16 -1.55 -5.94
C TYR A 14 8.62 -0.37 -6.81
N ASP A 15 9.43 -0.65 -7.83
CA ASP A 15 10.01 0.28 -8.79
C ASP A 15 9.14 0.50 -10.04
N ALA A 16 7.95 -0.11 -10.12
CA ALA A 16 7.07 -0.01 -11.28
C ALA A 16 6.29 1.32 -11.37
N LEU A 17 6.45 2.23 -10.41
CA LEU A 17 5.74 3.51 -10.40
C LEU A 17 6.24 4.44 -11.49
N LYS A 18 5.34 5.27 -12.00
CA LYS A 18 5.70 6.34 -12.94
C LYS A 18 6.47 7.44 -12.23
N VAL A 19 7.36 8.09 -12.97
CA VAL A 19 8.11 9.24 -12.48
C VAL A 19 7.31 10.51 -12.74
N GLY A 20 7.12 11.32 -11.70
CA GLY A 20 6.50 12.64 -11.79
C GLY A 20 4.98 12.65 -11.61
N ARG A 21 4.37 13.82 -11.82
CA ARG A 21 2.93 14.01 -11.65
C ARG A 21 2.18 13.54 -12.89
N THR A 22 1.09 12.82 -12.68
CA THR A 22 0.14 12.54 -13.75
C THR A 22 -1.30 12.85 -13.33
N HIS A 23 -2.14 13.16 -14.32
CA HIS A 23 -3.56 13.39 -14.09
C HIS A 23 -4.28 12.13 -13.59
N GLY A 24 -3.78 10.94 -13.97
CA GLY A 24 -4.37 9.66 -13.62
C GLY A 24 -4.38 9.36 -12.11
N PHE A 25 -3.46 9.94 -11.32
CA PHE A 25 -3.49 9.81 -9.85
C PHE A 25 -4.80 10.35 -9.27
N GLY A 26 -5.20 11.57 -9.66
CA GLY A 26 -6.42 12.21 -9.16
C GLY A 26 -7.67 11.46 -9.59
N VAL A 27 -7.73 11.08 -10.86
CA VAL A 27 -8.85 10.29 -11.42
C VAL A 27 -9.02 8.97 -10.66
N LEU A 28 -7.92 8.25 -10.39
CA LEU A 28 -7.98 7.00 -9.66
C LEU A 28 -8.37 7.22 -8.19
N LEU A 29 -7.81 8.23 -7.52
CA LEU A 29 -8.14 8.55 -6.14
C LEU A 29 -9.62 8.89 -5.98
N ASP A 30 -10.15 9.76 -6.83
CA ASP A 30 -11.57 10.16 -6.81
C ASP A 30 -12.48 8.96 -7.04
N ALA A 31 -12.14 8.09 -8.01
CA ALA A 31 -12.90 6.89 -8.28
C ALA A 31 -12.87 5.90 -7.10
N VAL A 32 -11.74 5.72 -6.43
CA VAL A 32 -11.64 4.82 -5.27
C VAL A 32 -12.49 5.33 -4.11
N LEU A 33 -12.42 6.62 -3.81
CA LEU A 33 -13.09 7.20 -2.64
C LEU A 33 -14.60 7.42 -2.85
N ASN A 34 -15.00 7.83 -4.05
CA ASN A 34 -16.36 8.33 -4.29
C ASN A 34 -17.17 7.43 -5.24
N GLU A 35 -16.52 6.77 -6.20
CA GLU A 35 -17.21 6.04 -7.27
C GLU A 35 -16.59 4.67 -7.55
N PRO A 36 -16.43 3.77 -6.55
CA PRO A 36 -15.66 2.54 -6.69
C PRO A 36 -16.23 1.58 -7.75
N HIS A 37 -17.53 1.71 -8.06
CA HIS A 37 -18.21 0.96 -9.13
C HIS A 37 -17.62 1.27 -10.52
N LYS A 38 -17.00 2.44 -10.73
CA LYS A 38 -16.37 2.85 -12.00
C LYS A 38 -14.95 2.31 -12.19
N LEU A 39 -14.32 1.78 -11.14
CA LEU A 39 -12.91 1.37 -11.19
C LEU A 39 -12.64 0.35 -12.30
N ASN A 40 -13.54 -0.62 -12.48
CA ASN A 40 -13.40 -1.61 -13.55
C ASN A 40 -13.29 -0.96 -14.93
N ASP A 41 -14.13 0.02 -15.22
CA ASP A 41 -14.18 0.65 -16.54
C ASP A 41 -12.99 1.59 -16.75
N ILE A 42 -12.60 2.33 -15.71
CA ILE A 42 -11.42 3.19 -15.70
C ILE A 42 -10.15 2.37 -15.95
N ILE A 43 -9.97 1.26 -15.24
CA ILE A 43 -8.79 0.39 -15.35
C ILE A 43 -8.79 -0.35 -16.69
N LYS A 44 -9.96 -0.76 -17.22
CA LYS A 44 -10.05 -1.35 -18.57
C LYS A 44 -9.65 -0.36 -19.66
N ALA A 45 -10.12 0.89 -19.56
CA ALA A 45 -9.77 1.94 -20.50
C ALA A 45 -8.28 2.30 -20.41
N TYR A 46 -7.73 2.30 -19.20
CA TYR A 46 -6.33 2.65 -18.97
C TYR A 46 -5.70 1.86 -17.80
N PRO A 47 -5.14 0.66 -18.04
CA PRO A 47 -4.56 -0.17 -16.98
C PRO A 47 -3.37 0.48 -16.27
N GLY A 48 -2.64 1.35 -16.99
CA GLY A 48 -1.50 2.09 -16.46
C GLY A 48 -1.86 3.05 -15.32
N ILE A 49 -3.16 3.33 -15.11
CA ILE A 49 -3.63 4.24 -14.06
C ILE A 49 -3.23 3.78 -12.66
N LEU A 50 -3.09 2.47 -12.44
CA LEU A 50 -2.70 1.87 -11.16
C LEU A 50 -1.25 2.20 -10.73
N TYR A 51 -0.45 2.70 -11.66
CA TYR A 51 0.97 3.03 -11.47
C TYR A 51 1.22 4.53 -11.42
N GLU A 52 0.15 5.32 -11.51
CA GLU A 52 0.22 6.78 -11.53
C GLU A 52 0.53 7.34 -10.14
N THR A 53 1.29 8.43 -10.12
CA THR A 53 1.85 9.02 -8.91
C THR A 53 1.48 10.50 -8.75
N CYS A 54 1.44 10.93 -7.49
CA CYS A 54 1.33 12.34 -7.13
C CYS A 54 2.70 13.06 -7.25
N TRP A 55 2.76 14.32 -6.85
CA TRP A 55 3.99 15.13 -6.84
C TRP A 55 5.12 14.56 -5.97
N ALA A 56 4.79 13.77 -4.94
CA ALA A 56 5.77 13.13 -4.08
C ALA A 56 6.27 11.78 -4.61
N GLY A 57 5.81 11.35 -5.81
CA GLY A 57 6.13 10.04 -6.36
C GLY A 57 5.35 8.88 -5.71
N GLU A 58 4.33 9.19 -4.92
CA GLU A 58 3.49 8.22 -4.24
C GLU A 58 2.28 7.84 -5.11
N ASN A 59 1.95 6.55 -5.21
CA ASN A 59 0.72 6.14 -5.87
C ASN A 59 -0.49 6.26 -4.93
N VAL A 60 -1.69 6.05 -5.48
CA VAL A 60 -2.95 6.17 -4.71
C VAL A 60 -2.96 5.23 -3.50
N LEU A 61 -2.40 4.03 -3.61
CA LEU A 61 -2.36 3.05 -2.51
C LEU A 61 -1.54 3.57 -1.33
N HIS A 62 -0.37 4.18 -1.59
CA HIS A 62 0.44 4.80 -0.54
C HIS A 62 -0.32 5.94 0.13
N TRP A 63 -0.97 6.81 -0.64
CA TRP A 63 -1.77 7.91 -0.05
C TRP A 63 -2.86 7.37 0.88
N LEU A 64 -3.57 6.32 0.46
CA LEU A 64 -4.58 5.65 1.28
C LEU A 64 -3.99 5.01 2.55
N ALA A 65 -2.74 4.55 2.51
CA ALA A 65 -2.06 4.03 3.69
C ALA A 65 -1.80 5.13 4.73
N VAL A 66 -1.37 6.30 4.28
CA VAL A 66 -1.19 7.49 5.12
C VAL A 66 -2.51 7.95 5.73
N GLU A 67 -3.64 7.74 5.06
CA GLU A 67 -4.99 8.18 5.48
C GLU A 67 -5.81 7.11 6.22
N ASN A 68 -5.19 5.97 6.56
CA ASN A 68 -5.82 4.81 7.23
C ASN A 68 -6.98 4.15 6.45
N LYS A 69 -6.95 4.17 5.12
CA LYS A 69 -8.02 3.69 4.23
C LYS A 69 -7.79 2.24 3.78
N TYR A 70 -7.83 1.32 4.73
CA TYR A 70 -7.40 -0.08 4.51
C TYR A 70 -8.33 -0.89 3.58
N GLU A 71 -9.64 -0.59 3.54
CA GLU A 71 -10.57 -1.26 2.60
C GLU A 71 -10.29 -0.85 1.15
N GLU A 72 -10.00 0.43 0.94
CA GLU A 72 -9.63 1.00 -0.34
C GLU A 72 -8.27 0.47 -0.82
N ILE A 73 -7.33 0.24 0.10
CA ILE A 73 -6.06 -0.46 -0.20
C ILE A 73 -6.34 -1.87 -0.69
N ARG A 74 -7.20 -2.64 -0.01
CA ARG A 74 -7.59 -4.00 -0.45
C ARG A 74 -8.25 -3.96 -1.83
N LEU A 75 -9.11 -2.97 -2.07
CA LEU A 75 -9.76 -2.77 -3.37
C LEU A 75 -8.74 -2.54 -4.49
N LEU A 76 -7.82 -1.58 -4.32
CA LEU A 76 -6.78 -1.32 -5.31
C LEU A 76 -5.85 -2.52 -5.50
N ARG A 77 -5.56 -3.26 -4.43
CA ARG A 77 -4.72 -4.46 -4.50
C ARG A 77 -5.36 -5.57 -5.33
N LYS A 78 -6.68 -5.75 -5.25
CA LYS A 78 -7.43 -6.71 -6.11
C LYS A 78 -7.26 -6.41 -7.60
N PHE A 79 -7.07 -5.13 -7.96
CA PHE A 79 -6.80 -4.71 -9.34
C PHE A 79 -5.33 -4.81 -9.75
N GLY A 80 -4.44 -5.21 -8.84
CA GLY A 80 -3.01 -5.34 -9.12
C GLY A 80 -2.20 -4.07 -8.90
N SER A 81 -2.75 -3.06 -8.21
CA SER A 81 -1.96 -1.89 -7.80
C SER A 81 -0.72 -2.34 -6.99
N PRO A 82 0.48 -1.81 -7.30
CA PRO A 82 1.67 -2.09 -6.51
C PRO A 82 1.56 -1.45 -5.13
N ILE A 83 2.14 -2.11 -4.13
CA ILE A 83 2.31 -1.56 -2.78
C ILE A 83 3.68 -0.88 -2.74
N PRO A 84 3.78 0.45 -2.61
CA PRO A 84 5.09 1.09 -2.51
C PRO A 84 5.78 0.77 -1.19
N ARG A 85 7.11 0.70 -1.20
CA ARG A 85 7.93 0.39 0.00
C ARG A 85 7.58 1.29 1.19
N PHE A 86 7.48 2.60 0.95
CA PHE A 86 7.23 3.58 2.01
C PHE A 86 5.77 3.61 2.50
N ALA A 87 4.84 2.93 1.84
CA ALA A 87 3.46 2.87 2.31
C ALA A 87 3.36 2.19 3.69
N LEU A 88 4.10 1.10 3.90
CA LEU A 88 4.15 0.42 5.20
C LEU A 88 4.88 1.26 6.25
N VAL A 89 6.00 1.88 5.87
CA VAL A 89 6.80 2.75 6.74
C VAL A 89 5.92 3.89 7.30
N HIS A 90 5.26 4.65 6.43
CA HIS A 90 4.43 5.77 6.86
C HIS A 90 3.19 5.30 7.65
N ALA A 91 2.56 4.17 7.29
CA ALA A 91 1.47 3.61 8.11
C ALA A 91 1.94 3.25 9.53
N VAL A 92 3.17 2.76 9.69
CA VAL A 92 3.78 2.48 10.99
C VAL A 92 4.07 3.77 11.75
N GLU A 93 4.65 4.78 11.11
CA GLU A 93 4.89 6.09 11.72
C GLU A 93 3.60 6.70 12.26
N MET A 94 2.52 6.62 11.48
CA MET A 94 1.19 7.13 11.82
C MET A 94 0.43 6.25 12.83
N ARG A 95 0.93 5.05 13.16
CA ARG A 95 0.27 4.07 14.05
C ARG A 95 -1.09 3.58 13.55
N HIS A 96 -1.25 3.47 12.24
CA HIS A 96 -2.47 3.02 11.58
C HIS A 96 -2.56 1.49 11.64
N LEU A 97 -2.94 0.94 12.80
CA LEU A 97 -2.87 -0.50 13.09
C LEU A 97 -3.58 -1.36 12.04
N GLU A 98 -4.79 -0.98 11.64
CA GLU A 98 -5.60 -1.66 10.63
C GLU A 98 -4.96 -1.62 9.24
N THR A 99 -4.32 -0.51 8.89
CA THR A 99 -3.57 -0.37 7.65
C THR A 99 -2.28 -1.19 7.68
N VAL A 100 -1.54 -1.18 8.79
CA VAL A 100 -0.29 -1.94 8.91
C VAL A 100 -0.56 -3.43 8.77
N ILE A 101 -1.54 -3.98 9.49
CA ILE A 101 -1.89 -5.40 9.36
C ILE A 101 -2.37 -5.72 7.94
N THR A 102 -3.18 -4.84 7.33
CA THR A 102 -3.63 -5.00 5.94
C THR A 102 -2.46 -5.03 4.95
N LEU A 103 -1.49 -4.12 5.07
CA LEU A 103 -0.32 -4.10 4.19
C LEU A 103 0.55 -5.36 4.35
N LEU A 104 0.74 -5.84 5.59
CA LEU A 104 1.45 -7.10 5.85
C LEU A 104 0.74 -8.30 5.20
N GLU A 105 -0.58 -8.42 5.37
CA GLU A 105 -1.38 -9.48 4.73
C GLU A 105 -1.33 -9.44 3.20
N LEU A 106 -1.24 -8.24 2.62
CA LEU A 106 -1.17 -8.05 1.16
C LEU A 106 0.25 -8.22 0.60
N GLY A 107 1.23 -8.56 1.46
CA GLY A 107 2.60 -8.87 1.09
C GLY A 107 3.49 -7.65 0.87
N ALA A 108 3.27 -6.57 1.63
CA ALA A 108 4.18 -5.43 1.65
C ALA A 108 5.60 -5.86 2.06
N GLU A 109 6.61 -5.26 1.44
CA GLU A 109 8.01 -5.47 1.85
C GLU A 109 8.24 -4.92 3.24
N VAL A 110 8.91 -5.73 4.06
CA VAL A 110 9.33 -5.33 5.39
C VAL A 110 10.85 -5.21 5.39
N VAL A 111 11.33 -3.99 5.66
CA VAL A 111 12.75 -3.72 5.91
C VAL A 111 12.88 -3.40 7.40
N PRO A 112 13.36 -4.36 8.23
CA PRO A 112 13.31 -4.25 9.69
C PRO A 112 13.91 -2.94 10.24
N GLU A 113 15.03 -2.47 9.68
CA GLU A 113 15.71 -1.25 10.13
C GLU A 113 14.86 0.01 9.89
N GLU A 114 14.09 0.05 8.80
CA GLU A 114 13.18 1.16 8.49
C GLU A 114 11.96 1.12 9.39
N ILE A 115 11.41 -0.07 9.64
CA ILE A 115 10.29 -0.24 10.56
C ILE A 115 10.70 0.13 11.99
N GLN A 116 11.89 -0.27 12.44
CA GLN A 116 12.43 0.13 13.74
C GLN A 116 12.55 1.65 13.86
N ARG A 117 13.00 2.32 12.80
CA ARG A 117 13.07 3.79 12.75
C ARG A 117 11.68 4.43 12.80
N ALA A 118 10.74 3.92 12.00
CA ALA A 118 9.34 4.35 11.99
C ALA A 118 8.64 4.15 13.35
N ILE A 119 8.95 3.06 14.06
CA ILE A 119 8.48 2.84 15.43
C ILE A 119 9.03 3.90 16.40
N LYS A 120 10.25 4.40 16.18
CA LYS A 120 10.86 5.43 17.04
C LYS A 120 10.53 6.87 16.62
N CYS A 121 9.85 7.06 15.48
CA CYS A 121 9.50 8.38 14.98
C CYS A 121 8.61 9.13 15.99
N SER A 122 9.12 10.24 16.52
CA SER A 122 8.46 11.03 17.58
C SER A 122 7.56 12.14 17.06
N TYR A 123 7.51 12.35 15.74
CA TYR A 123 6.66 13.36 15.11
C TYR A 123 5.16 12.99 15.15
N TYR A 124 4.86 11.72 15.37
CA TYR A 124 3.50 11.16 15.36
C TYR A 124 3.12 10.55 16.71
N ASP A 125 1.96 9.88 16.76
CA ASP A 125 1.43 9.24 17.97
C ASP A 125 2.47 8.33 18.68
N THR A 126 2.79 8.69 19.92
CA THR A 126 3.77 8.00 20.79
C THR A 126 3.12 6.97 21.73
N SER A 127 1.90 6.53 21.42
CA SER A 127 1.19 5.52 22.20
C SER A 127 2.00 4.24 22.36
N LYS A 128 2.42 3.98 23.61
CA LYS A 128 3.11 2.73 24.01
C LYS A 128 2.27 1.51 23.71
N ARG A 129 0.94 1.60 23.89
CA ARG A 129 0.00 0.51 23.60
C ARG A 129 -0.01 0.17 22.12
N LYS A 130 -0.18 1.17 21.24
CA LYS A 130 -0.17 0.93 19.79
C LYS A 130 1.20 0.41 19.32
N THR A 131 2.28 0.92 19.91
CA THR A 131 3.64 0.43 19.63
C THR A 131 3.81 -1.05 19.97
N ALA A 132 3.30 -1.49 21.12
CA ALA A 132 3.34 -2.91 21.50
C ALA A 132 2.52 -3.78 20.52
N ILE A 133 1.35 -3.29 20.07
CA ILE A 133 0.52 -3.98 19.07
C ILE A 133 1.26 -4.09 17.73
N LEU A 134 1.88 -3.01 17.25
CA LEU A 134 2.66 -3.02 16.02
C LEU A 134 3.76 -4.09 16.08
N ARG A 135 4.56 -4.11 17.15
CA ARG A 135 5.62 -5.13 17.34
C ARG A 135 5.06 -6.55 17.31
N SER A 136 3.90 -6.76 17.94
CA SER A 136 3.19 -8.05 17.89
C SER A 136 2.81 -8.44 16.46
N TYR A 137 2.29 -7.52 15.65
CA TYR A 137 1.98 -7.80 14.24
C TYR A 137 3.22 -8.21 13.46
N PHE A 138 4.32 -7.45 13.55
CA PHE A 138 5.55 -7.81 12.85
C PHE A 138 6.09 -9.18 13.30
N SER A 139 6.05 -9.47 14.60
CA SER A 139 6.45 -10.77 15.15
C SER A 139 5.62 -11.92 14.60
N GLN A 140 4.29 -11.76 14.48
CA GLN A 140 3.40 -12.76 13.88
C GLN A 140 3.72 -13.05 12.41
N PHE A 141 4.28 -12.07 11.69
CA PHE A 141 4.74 -12.22 10.30
C PHE A 141 6.21 -12.63 10.19
N GLY A 142 6.87 -12.96 11.31
CA GLY A 142 8.24 -13.46 11.34
C GLY A 142 9.32 -12.37 11.34
N TYR A 143 8.98 -11.13 11.65
CA TYR A 143 9.91 -10.00 11.71
C TYR A 143 10.21 -9.57 13.14
N GLU A 144 11.48 -9.31 13.44
CA GLU A 144 11.94 -8.75 14.70
C GLU A 144 12.23 -7.24 14.53
N VAL A 145 11.36 -6.39 15.10
CA VAL A 145 11.41 -4.93 15.00
C VAL A 145 11.12 -4.28 16.35
#